data_AF-A0A7Y8J599-F1
#
_entry.id   AF-A0A7Y8J599-F1
#
_cell.length_a   1.000
_cell.length_b   1.000
_cell.length_c   1.000
_cell.angle_alpha   90.00
_cell.angle_beta   90.00
_cell.angle_gamma   90.00
#
_symmetry.space_group_name_H-M   'P 1'
#
loop_
_entity.id
_entity.type
_entity.pdbx_description
1 polymer ?
#
loop_
_entity_poly.entity_id
_entity_poly.type
_entity_poly.pdbx_seq_one_letter_code
_entity_poly.pdbx_strand_id
1 'polypeptide(L)'
;MKTAIYNIGGDPNLREPATIFEARNYINGLNRIGAVIDPCTWPYGEVRGGVPCNQVNPYFWCSGDPVANIGWISLYDGDVRGNGAAGPFTLVKDQEVEVLIGYEVDRSTTPLGGIIAVKSISDAVQIFYENNFGYPIVSVEDESQVVSSFTLEQNYPNPFNPTTNIGFRIADFGFVSLKVYDILGNEIATLVNEEFSPGEYEVEFSAKSGFTSGGNAYSLSSGIYFYTLSAGEFIQTKKMILLR
;
A
#
# COMPACT_ATOMS: atom_id res chain seq x y z
N MET A 1 1.37 4.02 4.91
CA MET A 1 1.15 5.45 4.58
C MET A 1 0.61 5.49 3.16
N LYS A 2 -0.45 6.24 2.83
CA LYS A 2 -0.82 6.40 1.41
C LYS A 2 0.28 7.24 0.76
N THR A 3 1.16 6.60 -0.01
CA THR A 3 2.18 7.29 -0.81
C THR A 3 1.47 8.09 -1.89
N ALA A 4 1.09 9.33 -1.56
CA ALA A 4 0.76 10.32 -2.54
C ALA A 4 2.07 11.05 -2.85
N ILE A 5 2.53 10.96 -4.10
CA ILE A 5 3.48 11.93 -4.63
C ILE A 5 2.67 13.24 -4.68
N TYR A 6 2.73 13.99 -3.59
CA TYR A 6 2.20 15.35 -3.57
C TYR A 6 3.11 16.15 -4.48
N ASN A 7 2.68 16.36 -5.72
CA ASN A 7 3.26 17.40 -6.54
C ASN A 7 2.92 18.70 -5.83
N ILE A 8 3.89 19.23 -5.09
CA ILE A 8 3.67 20.31 -4.17
C ILE A 8 3.30 21.53 -5.03
N GLY A 9 2.03 21.90 -5.02
CA GLY A 9 1.44 22.89 -5.92
C GLY A 9 1.73 24.33 -5.48
N GLY A 10 2.37 25.08 -6.37
CA GLY A 10 2.42 26.55 -6.34
C GLY A 10 1.31 27.13 -7.18
N ASP A 11 0.91 28.38 -6.89
CA ASP A 11 -0.10 29.13 -7.65
C ASP A 11 0.17 29.05 -9.17
N PRO A 12 -0.87 28.96 -10.01
CA PRO A 12 -0.76 29.03 -11.47
C PRO A 12 -0.03 30.26 -12.02
N ASN A 13 0.15 31.30 -11.21
CA ASN A 13 0.92 32.51 -11.54
C ASN A 13 2.37 32.48 -11.02
N LEU A 14 2.84 31.37 -10.44
CA LEU A 14 4.21 31.18 -9.92
C LEU A 14 4.68 32.22 -8.88
N ARG A 15 3.77 32.83 -8.12
CA ARG A 15 4.21 33.80 -7.11
C ARG A 15 4.39 33.13 -5.76
N GLU A 16 5.62 33.24 -5.27
CA GLU A 16 5.94 32.96 -3.88
C GLU A 16 5.00 33.77 -2.97
N PRO A 17 4.50 33.16 -1.88
CA PRO A 17 3.65 33.90 -0.94
C PRO A 17 4.44 35.09 -0.39
N ALA A 18 3.91 36.30 -0.57
CA ALA A 18 4.51 37.52 -0.05
C ALA A 18 4.08 37.80 1.39
N THR A 19 3.05 37.10 1.88
CA THR A 19 2.50 37.28 3.23
C THR A 19 2.19 35.94 3.90
N ILE A 20 2.09 35.97 5.23
CA ILE A 20 1.67 34.81 6.04
C ILE A 20 0.26 34.31 5.65
N PHE A 21 -0.63 35.19 5.20
CA PHE A 21 -1.98 34.82 4.79
C PHE A 21 -1.97 34.04 3.47
N GLU A 22 -1.16 34.48 2.52
CA GLU A 22 -0.99 33.77 1.25
C GLU A 22 -0.34 32.40 1.45
N ALA A 23 0.70 32.32 2.30
CA ALA A 23 1.33 31.06 2.67
C ALA A 23 0.32 30.10 3.34
N ARG A 24 -0.49 30.61 4.27
CA ARG A 24 -1.55 29.83 4.93
C ARG A 24 -2.59 29.33 3.94
N ASN A 25 -2.97 30.14 2.95
CA ASN A 25 -3.92 29.71 1.92
C ASN A 25 -3.36 28.52 1.12
N TYR A 26 -2.11 28.59 0.67
CA TYR A 26 -1.47 27.48 -0.04
C TYR A 26 -1.36 26.21 0.80
N ILE A 27 -1.00 26.33 2.09
CA ILE A 27 -0.98 25.20 3.05
C ILE A 27 -2.36 24.52 3.14
N ASN A 28 -3.45 25.27 2.96
CA ASN A 28 -4.81 24.75 2.98
C ASN A 28 -5.33 24.31 1.61
N GLY A 29 -4.49 24.26 0.56
CA GLY A 29 -4.92 23.90 -0.79
C GLY A 29 -5.77 24.98 -1.49
N LEU A 30 -5.73 26.21 -0.99
CA LEU A 30 -6.42 27.38 -1.54
C LEU A 30 -5.46 28.23 -2.37
N ASN A 31 -5.99 28.99 -3.32
CA ASN A 31 -5.18 29.94 -4.07
C ASN A 31 -4.77 31.16 -3.23
N ARG A 32 -3.95 32.06 -3.78
CA ARG A 32 -3.40 33.22 -3.06
C ARG A 32 -4.46 34.05 -2.34
N ILE A 33 -5.65 34.20 -2.92
CA ILE A 33 -6.76 34.99 -2.37
C ILE A 33 -7.71 34.17 -1.47
N GLY A 34 -7.40 32.89 -1.21
CA GLY A 34 -8.17 32.01 -0.34
C GLY A 34 -9.35 31.31 -1.04
N ALA A 35 -9.37 31.28 -2.37
CA ALA A 35 -10.41 30.60 -3.13
C ALA A 35 -9.99 29.18 -3.54
N VAL A 36 -10.99 28.30 -3.63
CA VAL A 36 -10.84 26.92 -4.10
C VAL A 36 -10.63 26.93 -5.62
N ILE A 37 -9.74 26.08 -6.11
CA ILE A 37 -9.51 25.88 -7.55
C ILE A 37 -10.44 24.77 -8.05
N ASP A 38 -11.17 25.03 -9.13
CA ASP A 38 -12.04 24.04 -9.76
C ASP A 38 -11.25 23.18 -10.77
N PRO A 39 -11.07 21.86 -10.53
CA PRO A 39 -10.34 20.97 -11.43
C PRO A 39 -10.94 20.88 -12.85
N CYS A 40 -12.24 21.17 -13.00
CA CYS A 40 -12.94 21.10 -14.30
C CYS A 40 -12.68 22.31 -15.19
N THR A 41 -12.44 23.49 -14.60
CA THR A 41 -12.38 24.75 -15.35
C THR A 41 -11.01 25.44 -15.27
N TRP A 42 -10.10 24.91 -14.47
CA TRP A 42 -8.82 25.56 -14.23
C TRP A 42 -7.88 25.44 -15.43
N PRO A 43 -7.36 26.56 -15.98
CA PRO A 43 -6.64 26.53 -17.26
C PRO A 43 -5.25 25.89 -17.22
N TYR A 44 -4.72 25.61 -16.03
CA TYR A 44 -3.37 25.06 -15.84
C TYR A 44 -3.37 23.58 -15.49
N GLY A 45 -4.54 22.93 -15.49
CA GLY A 45 -4.64 21.51 -15.25
C GLY A 45 -5.79 20.89 -16.01
N GLU A 46 -5.67 19.61 -16.30
CA GLU A 46 -6.68 18.84 -17.02
C GLU A 46 -6.90 17.52 -16.30
N VAL A 47 -8.16 17.14 -16.09
CA VAL A 47 -8.50 15.82 -15.54
C VAL A 47 -8.59 14.80 -16.68
N ARG A 48 -7.78 13.75 -16.59
CA ARG A 48 -7.58 12.74 -17.64
C ARG A 48 -7.87 11.32 -17.15
N GLY A 49 -7.85 10.36 -18.09
CA GLY A 49 -7.96 8.93 -17.79
C GLY A 49 -9.34 8.48 -17.32
N GLY A 50 -10.41 9.15 -17.77
CA GLY A 50 -11.79 8.80 -17.44
C GLY A 50 -12.26 9.21 -16.05
N VAL A 51 -11.43 9.92 -15.29
CA VAL A 51 -11.78 10.46 -13.96
C VAL A 51 -12.76 11.63 -14.13
N PRO A 52 -13.94 11.61 -13.50
CA PRO A 52 -14.84 12.76 -13.49
C PRO A 52 -14.20 13.93 -12.72
N CYS A 53 -14.04 15.09 -13.38
CA CYS A 53 -13.35 16.23 -12.78
C CYS A 53 -14.03 16.77 -11.50
N ASN A 54 -15.35 16.61 -11.39
CA ASN A 54 -16.13 16.99 -10.21
C ASN A 54 -15.95 16.06 -9.00
N GLN A 55 -15.31 14.90 -9.18
CA GLN A 55 -14.94 13.97 -8.11
C GLN A 55 -13.48 14.14 -7.66
N VAL A 56 -12.71 14.98 -8.36
CA VAL A 56 -11.34 15.32 -7.96
C VAL A 56 -11.39 16.25 -6.76
N ASN A 57 -10.60 15.94 -5.73
CA ASN A 57 -10.47 16.81 -4.57
C ASN A 57 -9.74 18.12 -4.96
N PRO A 58 -10.40 19.28 -4.88
CA PRO A 58 -9.83 20.55 -5.36
C PRO A 58 -8.72 21.11 -4.46
N TYR A 59 -8.54 20.58 -3.25
CA TYR A 59 -7.51 21.01 -2.31
C TYR A 59 -6.15 20.37 -2.58
N PHE A 60 -6.09 19.33 -3.42
CA PHE A 60 -4.86 18.68 -3.86
C PHE A 60 -4.64 18.97 -5.34
N TRP A 61 -3.94 20.05 -5.63
CA TRP A 61 -3.75 20.49 -7.00
C TRP A 61 -2.91 19.50 -7.78
N CYS A 62 -3.33 19.23 -9.02
CA CYS A 62 -2.63 18.33 -9.93
C CYS A 62 -2.30 16.95 -9.30
N SER A 63 -3.23 16.40 -8.52
CA SER A 63 -3.04 15.15 -7.76
C SER A 63 -3.05 13.87 -8.62
N GLY A 64 -3.06 13.98 -9.95
CA GLY A 64 -3.04 12.85 -10.86
C GLY A 64 -1.65 12.24 -11.05
N ASP A 65 -1.59 11.13 -11.79
CA ASP A 65 -0.35 10.47 -12.18
C ASP A 65 -0.02 10.85 -13.64
N PRO A 66 1.01 11.68 -13.88
CA PRO A 66 1.40 12.08 -15.24
C PRO A 66 2.10 10.97 -16.02
N VAL A 67 2.59 9.91 -15.38
CA VAL A 67 3.16 8.72 -16.03
C VAL A 67 2.04 7.85 -16.59
N ALA A 68 0.99 7.61 -15.79
CA ALA A 68 -0.19 6.87 -16.22
C ALA A 68 -1.21 7.74 -16.97
N ASN A 69 -0.99 9.07 -17.03
CA ASN A 69 -1.86 10.07 -17.66
C ASN A 69 -3.32 10.00 -17.15
N ILE A 70 -3.50 9.85 -15.84
CA ILE A 70 -4.79 9.68 -15.16
C ILE A 70 -4.94 10.66 -14.00
N GLY A 71 -6.16 11.15 -13.77
CA GLY A 71 -6.44 12.14 -12.72
C GLY A 71 -6.11 13.56 -13.16
N TRP A 72 -5.96 14.48 -12.21
CA TRP A 72 -5.73 15.90 -12.49
C TRP A 72 -4.25 16.16 -12.79
N ILE A 73 -3.92 16.48 -14.04
CA ILE A 73 -2.56 16.65 -14.54
C ILE A 73 -2.26 18.13 -14.78
N SER A 74 -1.12 18.60 -14.30
CA SER A 74 -0.62 19.94 -14.61
C SER A 74 -0.30 20.07 -16.11
N LEU A 75 -0.74 21.17 -16.72
CA LEU A 75 -0.38 21.54 -18.09
C LEU A 75 0.73 22.59 -18.13
N TYR A 76 1.17 23.08 -16.97
CA TYR A 76 2.19 24.13 -16.88
C TYR A 76 3.60 23.54 -17.07
N ASP A 77 4.40 24.17 -17.93
CA ASP A 77 5.71 23.68 -18.39
C ASP A 77 6.91 24.47 -17.84
N GLY A 78 6.68 25.36 -16.88
CA GLY A 78 7.73 26.10 -16.16
C GLY A 78 8.04 25.57 -14.76
N ASP A 79 9.07 26.12 -14.14
CA ASP A 79 9.43 25.81 -12.75
C ASP A 79 8.32 26.22 -11.79
N VAL A 80 7.81 25.26 -11.01
CA VAL A 80 6.81 25.48 -9.97
C VAL A 80 7.42 25.19 -8.60
N ARG A 81 7.19 26.09 -7.64
CA ARG A 81 7.44 25.84 -6.21
C ARG A 81 6.09 25.78 -5.51
N GLY A 82 5.79 24.71 -4.81
CA GLY A 82 4.58 24.65 -4.01
C GLY A 82 4.83 24.46 -2.54
N ASN A 83 3.73 24.54 -1.79
CA ASN A 83 3.65 24.14 -0.39
C ASN A 83 2.58 23.07 -0.24
N GLY A 84 2.85 22.08 0.61
CA GLY A 84 1.95 20.97 0.89
C GLY A 84 1.86 20.78 2.39
N ALA A 85 0.70 20.33 2.86
CA ALA A 85 0.48 20.06 4.28
C ALA A 85 -0.07 18.65 4.45
N ALA A 86 0.37 17.96 5.51
CA ALA A 86 -0.19 16.68 5.91
C ALA A 86 -1.60 16.81 6.54
N GLY A 87 -2.13 18.04 6.63
CA GLY A 87 -3.35 18.36 7.36
C GLY A 87 -3.10 18.63 8.85
N PRO A 88 -4.16 18.95 9.62
CA PRO A 88 -4.04 19.15 11.05
C PRO A 88 -3.73 17.82 11.76
N PHE A 89 -2.82 17.85 12.71
CA PHE A 89 -2.58 16.74 13.64
C PHE A 89 -2.59 17.26 15.08
N THR A 90 -2.99 16.40 16.00
CA THR A 90 -3.09 16.75 17.42
C THR A 90 -1.82 16.33 18.14
N LEU A 91 -1.15 17.29 18.78
CA LEU A 91 -0.05 17.02 19.70
C LEU A 91 -0.61 16.89 21.12
N VAL A 92 -0.40 15.73 21.73
CA VAL A 92 -0.77 15.49 23.13
C VAL A 92 0.41 15.90 24.01
N LYS A 93 0.12 16.65 25.07
CA LYS A 93 1.15 17.08 26.01
C LYS A 93 1.88 15.86 26.58
N ASP A 94 3.21 15.93 26.62
CA ASP A 94 4.10 14.89 27.14
C ASP A 94 4.04 13.55 26.37
N GLN A 95 3.40 13.52 25.19
CA GLN A 95 3.47 12.41 24.25
C GLN A 95 4.56 12.68 23.21
N GLU A 96 5.51 11.77 23.08
CA GLU A 96 6.55 11.84 22.05
C GLU A 96 5.94 11.62 20.66
N VAL A 97 6.38 12.43 19.69
CA VAL A 97 5.99 12.31 18.29
C VAL A 97 7.25 12.24 17.46
N GLU A 98 7.40 11.15 16.70
CA GLU A 98 8.50 10.96 15.76
C GLU A 98 8.08 11.47 14.37
N VAL A 99 8.92 12.29 13.76
CA VAL A 99 8.71 12.84 12.41
C VAL A 99 9.85 12.39 11.52
N LEU A 100 9.54 11.56 10.53
CA LEU A 100 10.48 11.12 9.51
C LEU A 100 10.27 11.93 8.22
N ILE A 101 11.34 12.52 7.70
CA ILE A 101 11.32 13.30 6.46
C ILE A 101 12.23 12.62 5.45
N GLY A 102 11.63 12.07 4.39
CA GLY A 102 12.35 11.63 3.19
C GLY A 102 12.44 12.77 2.20
N TYR A 103 13.63 13.06 1.69
CA TYR A 103 13.82 14.01 0.60
C TYR A 103 14.58 13.33 -0.53
N GLU A 104 14.06 13.48 -1.74
CA GLU A 104 14.64 12.90 -2.93
C GLU A 104 14.88 13.98 -3.99
N VAL A 105 16.02 13.90 -4.66
CA VAL A 105 16.40 14.81 -5.74
C VAL A 105 16.75 13.98 -6.96
N ASP A 106 16.02 14.20 -8.04
CA ASP A 106 16.39 13.69 -9.35
C ASP A 106 16.94 14.82 -10.25
N ARG A 107 17.81 14.46 -11.20
CA ARG A 107 18.46 15.38 -12.16
C ARG A 107 18.15 15.04 -13.61
N SER A 108 17.02 14.38 -13.87
CA SER A 108 16.58 14.06 -15.23
C SER A 108 16.44 15.32 -16.06
N THR A 109 16.73 15.18 -17.35
CA THR A 109 16.62 16.26 -18.33
C THR A 109 15.20 16.42 -18.87
N THR A 110 14.25 15.59 -18.41
CA THR A 110 12.84 15.65 -18.79
C THR A 110 11.94 15.63 -17.55
N PRO A 111 10.82 16.36 -17.52
CA PRO A 111 9.89 16.33 -16.39
C PRO A 111 9.39 14.92 -16.05
N LEU A 112 9.03 14.15 -17.08
CA LEU A 112 8.51 12.79 -16.90
C LEU A 112 9.58 11.82 -16.39
N GLY A 113 10.81 11.93 -16.90
CA GLY A 113 11.92 11.09 -16.44
C GLY A 113 12.22 11.31 -14.96
N GLY A 114 12.10 12.55 -14.46
CA GLY A 114 12.31 12.81 -13.04
C GLY A 114 11.20 12.27 -12.14
N ILE A 115 9.94 12.36 -12.58
CA ILE A 115 8.82 11.77 -11.85
C ILE A 115 8.96 10.24 -11.77
N ILE A 116 9.38 9.60 -12.87
CA ILE A 116 9.61 8.15 -12.90
C ILE A 116 10.73 7.75 -11.93
N ALA A 117 11.85 8.48 -11.95
CA ALA A 117 12.97 8.22 -11.05
C ALA A 117 12.55 8.34 -9.58
N VAL A 118 11.89 9.44 -9.22
CA VAL A 118 11.39 9.69 -7.85
C VAL A 118 10.39 8.64 -7.41
N LYS A 119 9.49 8.21 -8.30
CA LYS A 119 8.52 7.16 -7.97
C LYS A 119 9.21 5.83 -7.61
N SER A 120 10.26 5.46 -8.36
CA SER A 120 10.98 4.20 -8.14
C SER A 120 11.69 4.13 -6.78
N ILE A 121 12.18 5.27 -6.28
CA ILE A 121 12.86 5.36 -4.98
C ILE A 121 11.83 5.58 -3.87
N SER A 122 10.75 6.31 -4.12
CA SER A 122 9.65 6.49 -3.17
C SER A 122 9.06 5.16 -2.71
N ASP A 123 8.86 4.20 -3.63
CA ASP A 123 8.39 2.85 -3.27
C ASP A 123 9.39 2.15 -2.33
N ALA A 124 10.70 2.26 -2.60
CA ALA A 124 11.74 1.67 -1.75
C ALA A 124 11.81 2.34 -0.36
N VAL A 125 11.64 3.66 -0.29
CA VAL A 125 11.59 4.42 0.97
C VAL A 125 10.35 4.02 1.79
N GLN A 126 9.20 3.86 1.14
CA GLN A 126 7.98 3.42 1.82
C GLN A 126 8.16 2.02 2.43
N ILE A 127 8.70 1.08 1.65
CA ILE A 127 9.01 -0.27 2.12
C ILE A 127 10.01 -0.24 3.28
N PHE A 128 11.07 0.58 3.18
CA PHE A 128 12.03 0.74 4.26
C PHE A 128 11.37 1.28 5.53
N TYR A 129 10.51 2.30 5.40
CA TYR A 129 9.78 2.87 6.52
C TYR A 129 8.89 1.83 7.20
N GLU A 130 8.06 1.12 6.44
CA GLU A 130 7.12 0.14 6.99
C GLU A 130 7.83 -1.01 7.71
N ASN A 131 8.96 -1.47 7.17
CA ASN A 131 9.73 -2.56 7.78
C ASN A 131 10.51 -2.18 9.05
N ASN A 132 10.87 -0.90 9.22
CA ASN A 132 11.75 -0.45 10.31
C ASN A 132 11.03 0.41 11.36
N PHE A 133 9.94 1.08 10.98
CA PHE A 133 9.24 2.08 11.80
C PHE A 133 7.72 1.91 11.82
N GLY A 134 7.16 1.02 10.99
CA GLY A 134 5.76 0.65 11.10
C GLY A 134 5.50 -0.02 12.44
N TYR A 135 4.77 0.64 13.33
CA TYR A 135 4.32 0.05 14.60
C TYR A 135 3.65 -1.30 14.31
N PRO A 136 3.88 -2.35 15.11
CA PRO A 136 3.08 -3.56 15.01
C PRO A 136 1.61 -3.18 15.22
N ILE A 137 0.78 -3.47 14.24
CA ILE A 137 -0.66 -3.17 14.28
C ILE A 137 -1.25 -3.97 15.44
N VAL A 138 -1.47 -3.32 16.57
CA VAL A 138 -2.34 -3.81 17.64
C VAL A 138 -3.38 -2.74 17.88
N SER A 139 -4.39 -2.70 17.02
CA SER A 139 -5.61 -1.93 17.23
C SER A 139 -6.81 -2.78 16.84
N VAL A 140 -7.65 -3.08 17.81
CA VAL A 140 -8.95 -3.73 17.62
C VAL A 140 -9.96 -2.63 17.33
N GLU A 141 -10.28 -2.43 16.06
CA GLU A 141 -11.54 -1.80 15.62
C GLU A 141 -11.77 -2.22 14.16
N ASP A 142 -12.90 -2.91 13.94
CA ASP A 142 -13.34 -3.46 12.65
C ASP A 142 -13.63 -2.34 11.63
N GLU A 143 -12.59 -1.86 10.94
CA GLU A 143 -12.76 -1.25 9.62
C GLU A 143 -12.32 -2.27 8.58
N SER A 144 -13.24 -2.60 7.67
CA SER A 144 -12.99 -3.50 6.54
C SER A 144 -11.83 -2.96 5.71
N GLN A 145 -10.64 -3.49 5.97
CA GLN A 145 -9.45 -3.31 5.15
C GLN A 145 -9.84 -3.70 3.73
N VAL A 146 -9.94 -2.72 2.83
CA VAL A 146 -10.04 -3.00 1.40
C VAL A 146 -8.69 -3.57 0.98
N VAL A 147 -8.57 -4.89 1.09
CA VAL A 147 -7.43 -5.64 0.62
C VAL A 147 -7.34 -5.44 -0.89
N SER A 148 -6.33 -4.70 -1.34
CA SER A 148 -6.17 -4.38 -2.76
C SER A 148 -5.42 -5.46 -3.55
N SER A 149 -4.91 -6.52 -2.90
CA SER A 149 -4.14 -7.58 -3.55
C SER A 149 -4.22 -8.93 -2.84
N PHE A 150 -4.22 -10.01 -3.64
CA PHE A 150 -4.03 -11.36 -3.12
C PHE A 150 -2.61 -11.52 -2.60
N THR A 151 -2.46 -12.01 -1.38
CA THR A 151 -1.13 -12.23 -0.77
C THR A 151 -1.15 -13.47 0.10
N LEU A 152 -0.14 -14.32 -0.01
CA LEU A 152 0.18 -15.36 0.97
C LEU A 152 1.32 -14.85 1.84
N GLU A 153 1.18 -14.86 3.16
CA GLU A 153 2.19 -14.40 4.09
C GLU A 153 3.15 -15.52 4.50
N GLN A 154 4.31 -15.15 5.04
CA GLN A 154 5.23 -16.15 5.58
C GLN A 154 4.66 -16.70 6.88
N ASN A 155 4.57 -18.02 6.99
CA ASN A 155 4.12 -18.69 8.20
C ASN A 155 4.92 -18.24 9.44
N TYR A 156 4.25 -18.05 10.58
CA TYR A 156 4.89 -17.68 11.85
C TYR A 156 4.39 -18.54 13.01
N PRO A 157 5.28 -19.09 13.85
CA PRO A 157 6.75 -19.04 13.76
C PRO A 157 7.29 -19.84 12.55
N ASN A 158 8.47 -19.48 12.04
CA ASN A 158 9.23 -20.27 11.06
C ASN A 158 10.75 -20.12 11.35
N PRO A 159 11.50 -21.18 11.67
CA PRO A 159 11.05 -22.58 11.75
C PRO A 159 10.01 -22.84 12.84
N PHE A 160 9.11 -23.79 12.62
CA PHE A 160 7.99 -24.06 13.51
C PHE A 160 8.11 -25.38 14.26
N ASN A 161 7.53 -25.47 15.45
CA ASN A 161 7.44 -26.69 16.25
C ASN A 161 6.30 -26.63 17.29
N PRO A 162 5.28 -27.50 17.22
CA PRO A 162 4.81 -28.27 16.07
C PRO A 162 3.79 -27.50 15.22
N THR A 163 3.39 -26.30 15.65
CA THR A 163 2.34 -25.48 15.05
C THR A 163 2.91 -24.20 14.47
N THR A 164 2.25 -23.69 13.44
CA THR A 164 2.54 -22.41 12.80
C THR A 164 1.24 -21.84 12.26
N ASN A 165 1.14 -20.52 12.19
CA ASN A 165 0.04 -19.86 11.53
C ASN A 165 0.43 -19.43 10.13
N ILE A 166 -0.50 -19.55 9.19
CA ILE A 166 -0.34 -19.12 7.81
C ILE A 166 -1.38 -18.03 7.55
N GLY A 167 -0.91 -16.79 7.44
CA GLY A 167 -1.73 -15.64 7.04
C GLY A 167 -1.87 -15.55 5.52
N PHE A 168 -3.04 -15.12 5.05
CA PHE A 168 -3.27 -14.78 3.65
C PHE A 168 -4.36 -13.71 3.50
N ARG A 169 -4.30 -12.99 2.38
CA ARG A 169 -5.20 -11.91 2.02
C ARG A 169 -5.91 -12.23 0.72
N ILE A 170 -7.22 -11.98 0.69
CA ILE A 170 -8.11 -12.19 -0.46
C ILE A 170 -8.61 -10.82 -0.91
N ALA A 171 -8.36 -10.46 -2.18
CA ALA A 171 -8.74 -9.16 -2.72
C ALA A 171 -10.18 -9.12 -3.26
N ASP A 172 -10.64 -10.22 -3.85
CA ASP A 172 -11.97 -10.35 -4.45
C ASP A 172 -12.66 -11.62 -3.97
N PHE A 173 -13.99 -11.59 -3.95
CA PHE A 173 -14.81 -12.76 -3.62
C PHE A 173 -14.52 -13.90 -4.60
N GLY A 174 -14.25 -15.09 -4.09
CA GLY A 174 -14.01 -16.25 -4.94
C GLY A 174 -13.58 -17.51 -4.19
N PHE A 175 -13.39 -18.58 -4.96
CA PHE A 175 -12.94 -19.86 -4.43
C PHE A 175 -11.43 -19.83 -4.15
N VAL A 176 -11.05 -20.22 -2.94
CA VAL A 176 -9.67 -20.20 -2.43
C VAL A 176 -9.28 -21.60 -1.98
N SER A 177 -8.10 -22.06 -2.39
CA SER A 177 -7.49 -23.28 -1.86
C SER A 177 -6.10 -23.01 -1.31
N LEU A 178 -5.85 -23.44 -0.07
CA LEU A 178 -4.55 -23.43 0.57
C LEU A 178 -4.13 -24.86 0.89
N LYS A 179 -3.04 -25.30 0.29
CA LYS A 179 -2.55 -26.69 0.37
C LYS A 179 -1.09 -26.75 0.77
N VAL A 180 -0.71 -27.80 1.48
CA VAL A 180 0.65 -28.09 1.94
C VAL A 180 1.22 -29.27 1.17
N TYR A 181 2.48 -29.16 0.76
CA TYR A 181 3.20 -30.15 -0.03
C TYR A 181 4.55 -30.50 0.61
N ASP A 182 5.02 -31.72 0.38
CA ASP A 182 6.41 -32.11 0.68
C ASP A 182 7.37 -31.68 -0.44
N ILE A 183 8.67 -31.96 -0.27
CA ILE A 183 9.71 -31.64 -1.26
C ILE A 183 9.57 -32.41 -2.59
N LEU A 184 8.79 -33.50 -2.61
CA LEU A 184 8.49 -34.29 -3.79
C LEU A 184 7.23 -33.79 -4.51
N GLY A 185 6.54 -32.80 -3.94
CA GLY A 185 5.29 -32.24 -4.48
C GLY A 185 4.04 -33.05 -4.10
N ASN A 186 4.13 -34.00 -3.18
CA ASN A 186 2.95 -34.71 -2.69
C ASN A 186 2.12 -33.78 -1.80
N GLU A 187 0.80 -33.73 -2.04
CA GLU A 187 -0.13 -33.01 -1.16
C GLU A 187 -0.19 -33.72 0.21
N ILE A 188 0.22 -33.01 1.25
CA ILE A 188 0.25 -33.49 2.63
C ILE A 188 -0.99 -33.03 3.39
N ALA A 189 -1.48 -31.83 3.10
CA ALA A 189 -2.70 -31.32 3.73
C ALA A 189 -3.42 -30.30 2.84
N THR A 190 -4.73 -30.24 2.96
CA THR A 190 -5.55 -29.13 2.46
C THR A 190 -6.06 -28.37 3.69
N LEU A 191 -5.63 -27.11 3.84
CA LEU A 191 -5.97 -26.25 4.98
C LEU A 191 -7.23 -25.42 4.71
N VAL A 192 -7.41 -25.01 3.45
CA VAL A 192 -8.53 -24.20 2.98
C VAL A 192 -8.97 -24.74 1.61
N ASN A 193 -10.29 -24.82 1.38
CA ASN A 193 -10.86 -25.24 0.09
C ASN A 193 -12.34 -24.82 -0.02
N GLU A 194 -12.61 -23.51 0.03
CA GLU A 194 -13.97 -22.95 0.04
C GLU A 194 -13.99 -21.52 -0.53
N GLU A 195 -15.18 -20.90 -0.58
CA GLU A 195 -15.35 -19.52 -1.03
C GLU A 195 -15.07 -18.51 0.08
N PHE A 196 -14.29 -17.47 -0.22
CA PHE A 196 -13.96 -16.40 0.69
C PHE A 196 -14.44 -15.05 0.16
N SER A 197 -14.82 -14.17 1.07
CA SER A 197 -15.01 -12.74 0.78
C SER A 197 -13.66 -12.00 0.85
N PRO A 198 -13.57 -10.77 0.34
CA PRO A 198 -12.37 -9.95 0.50
C PRO A 198 -12.04 -9.75 1.99
N GLY A 199 -10.78 -9.94 2.36
CA GLY A 199 -10.35 -9.82 3.75
C GLY A 199 -9.00 -10.48 4.04
N GLU A 200 -8.60 -10.39 5.30
CA GLU A 200 -7.43 -11.06 5.85
C GLU A 200 -7.86 -12.29 6.64
N TYR A 201 -7.12 -13.39 6.48
CA TYR A 201 -7.43 -14.69 7.06
C TYR A 201 -6.16 -15.33 7.58
N GLU A 202 -6.30 -16.12 8.64
CA GLU A 202 -5.21 -16.87 9.24
C GLU A 202 -5.68 -18.31 9.50
N VAL A 203 -4.85 -19.29 9.16
CA VAL A 203 -5.10 -20.70 9.47
C VAL A 203 -3.94 -21.29 10.24
N GLU A 204 -4.25 -22.03 11.30
CA GLU A 204 -3.26 -22.81 12.05
C GLU A 204 -2.94 -24.11 11.29
N PHE A 205 -1.65 -24.37 11.10
CA PHE A 205 -1.14 -25.64 10.62
C PHE A 205 -0.34 -26.35 11.70
N SER A 206 -0.65 -27.63 11.92
CA SER A 206 0.00 -28.47 12.93
C SER A 206 0.62 -29.72 12.31
N ALA A 207 1.89 -29.95 12.60
CA ALA A 207 2.60 -31.17 12.24
C ALA A 207 2.16 -32.42 13.04
N LYS A 208 1.24 -32.25 14.00
CA LYS A 208 0.76 -33.31 14.92
C LYS A 208 -0.66 -33.81 14.63
N SER A 209 -1.50 -33.06 13.92
CA SER A 209 -2.89 -33.42 13.68
C SER A 209 -3.15 -33.72 12.20
N GLY A 210 -3.75 -34.87 11.93
CA GLY A 210 -4.03 -35.36 10.59
C GLY A 210 -5.08 -34.54 9.86
N PHE A 211 -4.63 -33.51 9.14
CA PHE A 211 -5.39 -32.91 8.04
C PHE A 211 -4.98 -33.57 6.73
N THR A 212 -5.19 -34.88 6.60
CA THR A 212 -5.06 -35.55 5.30
C THR A 212 -6.45 -35.88 4.77
N SER A 213 -6.63 -35.71 3.46
CA SER A 213 -7.77 -36.18 2.68
C SER A 213 -7.92 -37.72 2.66
N GLY A 214 -7.29 -38.44 3.60
CA GLY A 214 -7.13 -39.90 3.63
C GLY A 214 -7.10 -40.56 5.02
N GLY A 215 -7.45 -39.86 6.11
CA GLY A 215 -7.87 -40.49 7.37
C GLY A 215 -6.79 -41.12 8.27
N ASN A 216 -5.50 -40.90 8.01
CA ASN A 216 -4.43 -41.40 8.89
C ASN A 216 -3.65 -40.23 9.52
N ALA A 217 -3.54 -40.26 10.86
CA ALA A 217 -2.78 -39.29 11.65
C ALA A 217 -1.27 -39.53 11.48
N TYR A 218 -0.67 -38.84 10.52
CA TYR A 218 0.78 -38.83 10.35
C TYR A 218 1.39 -37.66 11.11
N SER A 219 2.48 -37.92 11.85
CA SER A 219 3.35 -36.85 12.33
C SER A 219 4.39 -36.52 11.26
N LEU A 220 4.47 -35.26 10.86
CA LEU A 220 5.46 -34.82 9.88
C LEU A 220 6.88 -34.88 10.46
N SER A 221 7.85 -35.28 9.65
CA SER A 221 9.27 -35.29 10.01
C SER A 221 9.88 -33.90 9.88
N SER A 222 10.91 -33.59 10.66
CA SER A 222 11.69 -32.35 10.50
C SER A 222 12.18 -32.22 9.05
N GLY A 223 11.99 -31.06 8.45
CA GLY A 223 12.25 -30.88 7.02
C GLY A 223 11.62 -29.63 6.42
N ILE A 224 11.79 -29.49 5.10
CA ILE A 224 11.23 -28.39 4.32
C ILE A 224 9.89 -28.85 3.72
N TYR A 225 8.89 -27.99 3.87
CA TYR A 225 7.57 -28.16 3.26
C TYR A 225 7.21 -26.90 2.49
N PHE A 226 6.29 -27.03 1.54
CA PHE A 226 5.77 -25.92 0.75
C PHE A 226 4.29 -25.76 1.01
N TYR A 227 3.77 -24.56 0.91
CA TYR A 227 2.33 -24.30 0.94
C TYR A 227 1.97 -23.33 -0.16
N THR A 228 0.86 -23.62 -0.84
CA THR A 228 0.41 -22.91 -2.03
C THR A 228 -1.01 -22.42 -1.82
N LEU A 229 -1.19 -21.11 -2.01
CA LEU A 229 -2.49 -20.46 -2.09
C LEU A 229 -2.87 -20.31 -3.56
N SER A 230 -4.08 -20.70 -3.91
CA SER A 230 -4.68 -20.55 -5.23
C SER A 230 -6.03 -19.85 -5.11
N ALA A 231 -6.21 -18.74 -5.82
CA ALA A 231 -7.45 -17.95 -5.85
C ALA A 231 -7.62 -17.32 -7.24
N GLY A 232 -8.54 -17.85 -8.06
CA GLY A 232 -8.68 -17.41 -9.45
C GLY A 232 -7.39 -17.61 -10.27
N GLU A 233 -6.84 -16.53 -10.82
CA GLU A 233 -5.55 -16.54 -11.53
C GLU A 233 -4.33 -16.40 -10.61
N PHE A 234 -4.54 -16.08 -9.32
CA PHE A 234 -3.46 -15.92 -8.36
C PHE A 234 -3.00 -17.28 -7.82
N ILE A 235 -1.72 -17.58 -7.98
CA ILE A 235 -1.07 -18.74 -7.37
C ILE A 235 0.23 -18.27 -6.72
N GLN A 236 0.38 -18.49 -5.42
CA GLN A 236 1.61 -18.19 -4.69
C GLN A 236 2.02 -19.35 -3.80
N THR A 237 3.29 -19.70 -3.84
CA THR A 237 3.87 -20.78 -3.03
C THR A 237 4.96 -20.23 -2.12
N LYS A 238 4.98 -20.67 -0.86
CA LYS A 238 6.04 -20.36 0.11
C LYS A 238 6.56 -21.63 0.75
N LYS A 239 7.76 -21.53 1.32
CA LYS A 239 8.42 -22.63 2.05
C LYS A 239 8.30 -22.43 3.55
N MET A 240 8.19 -23.52 4.29
CA MET A 240 8.26 -23.56 5.75
C MET A 240 9.22 -24.66 6.21
N ILE A 241 9.81 -24.49 7.39
CA ILE A 241 10.77 -25.42 7.97
C ILE A 241 10.18 -25.94 9.28
N LEU A 242 9.94 -27.25 9.34
CA LEU A 242 9.54 -27.93 10.58
C LEU A 242 10.80 -28.35 11.34
N LEU A 243 10.90 -27.90 12.60
CA LEU A 243 11.88 -28.42 13.56
C LEU A 243 11.15 -29.28 14.58
N ARG A 244 11.69 -30.45 14.87
CA ARG A 244 11.23 -31.35 15.92
C ARG A 244 12.44 -32.00 16.58
#